data_AF-A0A948HZS4-F1
#
_entry.id   AF-A0A948HZS4-F1
#
_cell.length_a   1.000
_cell.length_b   1.000
_cell.length_c   1.000
_cell.angle_alpha   90.00
_cell.angle_beta   90.00
_cell.angle_gamma   90.00
#
_symmetry.space_group_name_H-M   'P 1'
#
loop_
_entity.id
_entity.type
_entity.pdbx_description
1 polymer ?
#
loop_
_entity_poly.entity_id
_entity_poly.type
_entity_poly.pdbx_seq_one_letter_code
_entity_poly.pdbx_strand_id
1 'polypeptide(L)'
;PEINALSQQLVAALGPPAMIVATLLGIALFSSLGVHMVVPTTVLLTLFGPSMPDALHLALLALAGLLGWTFGTMSAMGSIAFLICANLFGVSARRLAFGQNLRFMLMLFAAYSAVILLLL
;
A
#
# COMPACT_ATOMS: atom_id res chain seq x y z
N PRO A 1 3.06 0.62 -24.76
CA PRO A 1 3.53 1.98 -25.16
C PRO A 1 2.63 3.07 -24.56
N GLU A 2 1.30 2.95 -24.71
CA GLU A 2 0.32 3.93 -24.21
C GLU A 2 0.27 4.06 -22.69
N ILE A 3 0.30 2.94 -21.95
CA ILE A 3 0.30 2.94 -20.47
C ILE A 3 1.54 3.66 -19.91
N ASN A 4 2.70 3.53 -20.57
CA ASN A 4 3.92 4.21 -20.16
C ASN A 4 3.85 5.72 -20.45
N ALA A 5 3.17 6.14 -21.53
CA ALA A 5 2.95 7.55 -21.80
C ALA A 5 2.03 8.19 -20.75
N LEU A 6 0.97 7.47 -20.35
CA LEU A 6 0.07 7.91 -19.29
C LEU A 6 0.78 7.99 -17.93
N SER A 7 1.61 6.99 -17.58
CA SER A 7 2.37 7.02 -16.33
C SER A 7 3.40 8.15 -16.31
N GLN A 8 4.07 8.42 -17.43
CA GLN A 8 4.99 9.55 -17.54
C GLN A 8 4.29 10.91 -17.44
N GLN A 9 3.08 11.05 -17.99
CA GLN A 9 2.27 12.27 -17.82
C GLN A 9 1.83 12.47 -16.37
N LEU A 10 1.41 11.40 -15.69
CA LEU A 10 1.05 11.46 -14.26
C LEU A 10 2.27 11.79 -13.38
N VAL A 11 3.42 11.23 -13.68
CA VAL A 11 4.69 11.53 -12.99
C VAL A 11 5.07 13.00 -13.18
N ALA A 12 4.97 13.52 -14.41
CA ALA A 12 5.28 14.91 -14.72
C ALA A 12 4.33 15.90 -14.01
N ALA A 13 3.08 15.50 -13.78
CA ALA A 13 2.07 16.35 -13.14
C ALA A 13 2.13 16.32 -11.60
N LEU A 14 2.41 15.16 -11.01
CA LEU A 14 2.23 14.92 -9.56
C LEU A 14 3.54 14.76 -8.77
N GLY A 15 4.64 14.43 -9.47
CA GLY A 15 5.96 14.22 -8.85
C GLY A 15 6.11 12.87 -8.12
N PRO A 16 7.36 12.48 -7.80
CA PRO A 16 7.66 11.20 -7.15
C PRO A 16 6.96 10.96 -5.79
N PRO A 17 6.86 11.94 -4.86
CA PRO A 17 6.20 11.72 -3.57
C PRO A 17 4.73 11.30 -3.71
N ALA A 18 4.00 11.93 -4.64
CA ALA A 18 2.61 11.60 -4.89
C ALA A 18 2.45 10.18 -5.48
N MET A 19 3.39 9.72 -6.30
CA MET A 19 3.38 8.34 -6.84
C MET A 19 3.62 7.30 -5.75
N ILE A 20 4.50 7.60 -4.79
CA ILE A 20 4.75 6.74 -3.61
C ILE A 20 3.47 6.61 -2.77
N VAL A 21 2.78 7.73 -2.49
CA VAL A 21 1.52 7.71 -1.73
C VAL A 21 0.39 7.05 -2.53
N ALA A 22 0.31 7.29 -3.84
CA ALA A 22 -0.66 6.63 -4.72
C ALA A 22 -0.45 5.10 -4.73
N THR A 23 0.81 4.64 -4.72
CA THR A 23 1.15 3.22 -4.60
C THR A 23 0.61 2.62 -3.31
N LEU A 24 0.89 3.27 -2.18
CA LEU A 24 0.42 2.86 -0.87
C LEU A 24 -1.11 2.71 -0.84
N LEU A 25 -1.83 3.74 -1.31
CA LEU A 25 -3.29 3.78 -1.33
C LEU A 25 -3.88 2.74 -2.29
N GLY A 26 -3.31 2.61 -3.49
CA GLY A 26 -3.78 1.65 -4.49
C GLY A 26 -3.68 0.22 -3.98
N ILE A 27 -2.53 -0.17 -3.42
CA ILE A 27 -2.33 -1.52 -2.88
C ILE A 27 -3.28 -1.76 -1.72
N ALA A 28 -3.39 -0.82 -0.77
CA ALA A 28 -4.30 -0.96 0.37
C ALA A 28 -5.76 -1.11 -0.07
N LEU A 29 -6.21 -0.32 -1.06
CA LEU A 29 -7.57 -0.39 -1.57
C LEU A 29 -7.88 -1.76 -2.19
N PHE A 30 -7.09 -2.18 -3.17
CA PHE A 30 -7.34 -3.44 -3.87
C PHE A 30 -7.17 -4.65 -2.95
N SER A 31 -6.17 -4.63 -2.06
CA SER A 31 -6.01 -5.70 -1.07
C SER A 31 -7.15 -5.75 -0.06
N SER A 32 -7.73 -4.60 0.32
CA SER A 32 -8.92 -4.56 1.17
C SER A 32 -10.17 -5.14 0.50
N LEU A 33 -10.22 -5.11 -0.83
CA LEU A 33 -11.29 -5.72 -1.63
C LEU A 33 -11.08 -7.24 -1.87
N GLY A 34 -10.04 -7.84 -1.28
CA GLY A 34 -9.75 -9.27 -1.40
C GLY A 34 -8.87 -9.64 -2.59
N VAL A 35 -8.36 -8.67 -3.35
CA VAL A 35 -7.31 -8.95 -4.35
C VAL A 35 -6.05 -9.36 -3.59
N HIS A 36 -5.40 -10.43 -4.03
CA HIS A 36 -4.13 -10.83 -3.41
C HIS A 36 -3.12 -9.70 -3.58
N MET A 37 -2.76 -9.06 -2.46
CA MET A 37 -1.75 -8.02 -2.25
C MET A 37 -0.51 -8.04 -3.16
N VAL A 38 0.02 -9.21 -3.55
CA VAL A 38 1.12 -9.29 -4.53
C VAL A 38 0.76 -8.67 -5.88
N VAL A 39 -0.48 -8.81 -6.34
CA VAL A 39 -0.94 -8.36 -7.66
C VAL A 39 -0.87 -6.84 -7.78
N PRO A 40 -1.58 -6.03 -6.94
CA PRO A 40 -1.49 -4.58 -7.04
C PRO A 40 -0.07 -4.07 -6.73
N THR A 41 0.68 -4.76 -5.85
CA THR A 41 2.07 -4.39 -5.54
C THR A 41 2.96 -4.50 -6.77
N THR A 42 2.95 -5.64 -7.47
CA THR A 42 3.74 -5.85 -8.68
C THR A 42 3.37 -4.85 -9.77
N VAL A 43 2.07 -4.60 -9.97
CA VAL A 43 1.60 -3.63 -10.98
C VAL A 43 2.10 -2.22 -10.68
N LEU A 44 1.89 -1.73 -9.45
CA LEU A 44 2.19 -0.34 -9.10
C LEU A 44 3.70 -0.08 -8.99
N LEU A 45 4.48 -1.04 -8.46
CA LEU A 45 5.94 -0.93 -8.42
C LEU A 45 6.54 -0.96 -9.84
N THR A 46 6.01 -1.79 -10.74
CA THR A 46 6.47 -1.81 -12.14
C THR A 46 6.11 -0.53 -12.86
N LEU A 47 4.93 0.05 -12.56
CA LEU A 47 4.44 1.26 -13.22
C LEU A 47 5.23 2.51 -12.80
N PHE A 48 5.57 2.64 -11.51
CA PHE A 48 6.17 3.86 -10.96
C PHE A 48 7.66 3.73 -10.63
N GLY A 49 8.18 2.52 -10.46
CA GLY A 49 9.59 2.27 -10.16
C GLY A 49 10.58 2.93 -11.13
N PRO A 50 10.38 2.80 -12.47
CA PRO A 50 11.26 3.43 -13.46
C PRO A 50 11.29 4.95 -13.41
N SER A 51 10.29 5.58 -12.78
CA SER A 51 10.12 7.02 -12.70
C SER A 51 10.71 7.63 -11.41
N MET A 52 11.28 6.79 -10.53
CA MET A 52 11.91 7.26 -9.29
C MET A 52 13.27 7.90 -9.60
N PRO A 53 13.55 9.13 -9.12
CA PRO A 53 14.73 9.89 -9.50
C PRO A 53 16.04 9.34 -8.91
N ASP A 54 15.97 8.69 -7.74
CA ASP A 54 17.12 8.16 -7.03
C ASP A 54 16.78 6.89 -6.22
N ALA A 55 17.81 6.31 -5.60
CA ALA A 55 17.69 5.09 -4.82
C ALA A 55 16.83 5.27 -3.55
N LEU A 56 16.79 6.47 -2.96
CA LEU A 56 15.97 6.74 -1.78
C LEU A 56 14.48 6.69 -2.16
N HIS A 57 14.09 7.37 -3.23
CA HIS A 57 12.72 7.35 -3.74
C HIS A 57 12.28 5.93 -4.14
N LEU A 58 13.16 5.15 -4.76
CA LEU A 58 12.88 3.75 -5.09
C LEU A 58 12.69 2.88 -3.83
N ALA A 59 13.54 3.07 -2.82
CA ALA A 59 13.39 2.36 -1.53
C ALA A 59 12.09 2.75 -0.82
N LEU A 60 11.72 4.03 -0.83
CA LEU A 60 10.46 4.52 -0.27
C LEU A 60 9.25 4.00 -1.08
N LEU A 61 9.36 3.90 -2.40
CA LEU A 61 8.33 3.26 -3.22
C LEU A 61 8.14 1.78 -2.84
N ALA A 62 9.24 1.04 -2.65
CA ALA A 62 9.20 -0.34 -2.20
C ALA A 62 8.60 -0.48 -0.78
N LEU A 63 8.94 0.43 0.13
CA LEU A 63 8.35 0.51 1.48
C LEU A 63 6.85 0.82 1.43
N ALA A 64 6.40 1.71 0.55
CA ALA A 64 4.98 1.95 0.30
C ALA A 64 4.28 0.67 -0.19
N GLY A 65 4.96 -0.11 -1.03
CA GLY A 65 4.52 -1.45 -1.44
C GLY A 65 4.26 -2.38 -0.26
N LEU A 66 5.25 -2.51 0.63
CA LEU A 66 5.17 -3.36 1.82
C LEU A 66 4.11 -2.86 2.81
N LEU A 67 4.03 -1.55 3.05
CA LEU A 67 3.00 -0.97 3.92
C LEU A 67 1.59 -1.21 3.34
N GLY A 68 1.41 -0.98 2.04
CA GLY A 68 0.20 -1.28 1.28
C GLY A 68 -0.27 -2.72 1.48
N TRP A 69 0.67 -3.65 1.34
CA TRP A 69 0.43 -5.07 1.56
C TRP A 69 0.01 -5.35 3.00
N THR A 70 0.76 -4.83 3.98
CA THR A 70 0.47 -5.09 5.40
C THR A 70 -0.91 -4.59 5.81
N PHE A 71 -1.35 -3.45 5.24
CA PHE A 71 -2.70 -2.93 5.44
C PHE A 71 -3.76 -3.96 5.06
N GLY A 72 -3.67 -4.52 3.85
CA GLY A 72 -4.56 -5.59 3.39
C GLY A 72 -4.52 -6.81 4.30
N THR A 73 -3.34 -7.25 4.73
CA THR A 73 -3.22 -8.45 5.59
C THR A 73 -3.78 -8.27 7.00
N MET A 74 -3.68 -7.07 7.57
CA MET A 74 -4.04 -6.82 8.97
C MET A 74 -5.45 -6.26 9.14
N SER A 75 -5.96 -5.52 8.16
CA SER A 75 -7.24 -4.81 8.26
C SER A 75 -8.30 -5.30 7.27
N ALA A 76 -8.00 -6.27 6.42
CA ALA A 76 -8.98 -6.91 5.54
C ALA A 76 -9.31 -8.35 5.94
N MET A 77 -10.54 -8.75 5.67
CA MET A 77 -11.02 -10.13 5.91
C MET A 77 -10.55 -11.13 4.85
N GLY A 78 -9.78 -10.70 3.85
CA GLY A 78 -9.31 -11.55 2.75
C GLY A 78 -8.11 -12.45 3.09
N SER A 79 -7.46 -12.24 4.25
CA SER A 79 -6.26 -13.01 4.64
C SER A 79 -6.62 -14.30 5.38
N ILE A 80 -6.42 -15.45 4.72
CA ILE A 80 -6.67 -16.77 5.34
C ILE A 80 -5.82 -16.97 6.58
N ALA A 81 -4.54 -16.60 6.54
CA ALA A 81 -3.64 -16.70 7.70
C ALA A 81 -4.18 -15.90 8.91
N PHE A 82 -4.67 -14.68 8.66
CA PHE A 82 -5.30 -13.86 9.70
C PHE A 82 -6.55 -14.53 10.28
N LEU A 83 -7.42 -15.08 9.43
CA LEU A 83 -8.64 -15.77 9.87
C LEU A 83 -8.33 -17.04 10.69
N ILE A 84 -7.35 -17.84 10.25
CA ILE A 84 -6.90 -19.04 10.97
C ILE A 84 -6.35 -18.66 12.34
N CYS A 85 -5.47 -17.66 12.41
CA CYS A 85 -4.92 -17.18 13.68
C CYS A 85 -6.03 -16.64 14.60
N ALA A 86 -6.96 -15.85 14.08
CA ALA A 86 -8.07 -15.33 14.88
C ALA A 86 -8.93 -16.47 15.47
N ASN A 87 -9.19 -17.52 14.68
CA ASN A 87 -9.89 -18.71 15.12
C ASN A 87 -9.10 -19.48 16.20
N LEU A 88 -7.80 -19.70 15.97
CA LEU A 88 -6.91 -20.43 16.89
C LEU A 88 -6.83 -19.74 18.27
N PHE A 89 -6.81 -18.41 18.31
CA PHE A 89 -6.77 -17.64 19.55
C PHE A 89 -8.16 -17.30 20.12
N GLY A 90 -9.25 -17.78 19.50
CA GLY A 90 -10.61 -17.52 19.97
C GLY A 90 -11.02 -16.03 19.94
N VAL A 91 -10.39 -15.22 19.08
CA VAL A 91 -10.67 -13.79 18.96
C VAL A 91 -11.54 -13.50 17.73
N SER A 92 -12.40 -12.48 17.84
CA SER A 92 -13.23 -12.07 16.71
C SER A 92 -12.39 -11.42 15.61
N ALA A 93 -12.22 -12.11 14.49
CA ALA A 93 -11.50 -11.61 13.31
C ALA A 93 -12.05 -10.24 12.84
N ARG A 94 -13.37 -10.07 12.82
CA ARG A 94 -14.02 -8.81 12.43
C ARG A 94 -13.65 -7.67 13.39
N ARG A 95 -13.68 -7.93 14.71
CA ARG A 95 -13.31 -6.93 15.72
C ARG A 95 -11.84 -6.57 15.66
N LEU A 96 -10.99 -7.53 15.31
CA LEU A 96 -9.55 -7.32 15.19
C LEU A 96 -9.21 -6.53 13.92
N ALA A 97 -9.76 -6.92 12.76
CA ALA A 97 -9.54 -6.28 11.46
C ALA A 97 -10.03 -4.83 11.45
N PHE A 98 -11.31 -4.59 11.76
CA PHE A 98 -11.92 -3.26 11.73
C PHE A 98 -11.73 -2.45 13.02
N GLY A 99 -11.09 -3.04 14.05
CA GLY A 99 -10.84 -2.39 15.33
C GLY A 99 -9.42 -1.86 15.43
N GLN A 100 -8.62 -2.49 16.30
CA GLN A 100 -7.27 -2.02 16.61
C GLN A 100 -6.34 -2.06 15.40
N ASN A 101 -6.43 -3.08 14.55
CA ASN A 101 -5.54 -3.20 13.40
C ASN A 101 -5.79 -2.09 12.38
N LEU A 102 -7.05 -1.81 12.03
CA LEU A 102 -7.37 -0.72 11.12
C LEU A 102 -6.91 0.63 11.68
N ARG A 103 -7.12 0.91 12.96
CA ARG A 103 -6.65 2.17 13.58
C ARG A 103 -5.14 2.30 13.52
N PHE A 104 -4.40 1.24 13.88
CA PHE A 104 -2.95 1.21 13.81
C PHE A 104 -2.45 1.45 12.39
N MET A 105 -3.04 0.74 11.41
CA MET A 105 -2.68 0.87 10.01
C MET A 105 -2.99 2.25 9.43
N LEU A 106 -4.15 2.83 9.76
CA LEU A 106 -4.48 4.20 9.35
C LEU A 106 -3.50 5.23 9.92
N MET A 107 -3.09 5.08 11.19
CA MET A 107 -2.08 5.96 11.80
C MET A 107 -0.73 5.84 11.08
N LEU A 108 -0.26 4.61 10.82
CA LEU A 108 0.98 4.40 10.07
C LEU A 108 0.91 4.95 8.64
N PHE A 109 -0.22 4.75 7.96
CA PHE A 109 -0.44 5.27 6.61
C PHE A 109 -0.41 6.78 6.58
N ALA A 110 -1.11 7.43 7.51
CA ALA A 110 -1.13 8.87 7.62
C ALA A 110 0.27 9.43 7.92
N ALA A 111 0.97 8.84 8.89
CA ALA A 111 2.33 9.26 9.25
C ALA A 111 3.30 9.08 8.08
N TYR A 112 3.28 7.92 7.41
CA TYR A 112 4.11 7.65 6.25
C TYR A 112 3.81 8.63 5.10
N SER A 113 2.53 8.79 4.75
CA SER A 113 2.13 9.69 3.67
C SER A 113 2.48 11.15 3.98
N ALA A 114 2.32 11.59 5.23
CA ALA A 114 2.71 12.93 5.65
C ALA A 114 4.21 13.15 5.54
N VAL A 115 5.04 12.19 5.98
CA VAL A 115 6.50 12.26 5.83
C VAL A 115 6.89 12.36 4.36
N ILE A 116 6.31 11.51 3.51
CA ILE A 116 6.62 11.50 2.08
C ILE A 116 6.20 12.81 1.41
N LEU A 117 5.00 13.34 1.68
CA LEU A 117 4.48 14.52 0.99
C LEU A 117 5.04 15.85 1.52
N LEU A 118 5.47 15.90 2.77
CA LEU A 118 5.94 17.14 3.40
C LEU A 118 7.46 17.28 3.41
N LEU A 119 8.19 16.17 3.39
CA LEU A 119 9.66 16.15 3.59
C LEU A 119 10.45 15.67 2.36
N LEU A 120 9.76 15.22 1.31
CA LEU A 120 10.33 14.72 0.06
C LEU A 120 9.78 15.50 -1.13
#